data_AF-A0A7Y1XT68-F1
#
_entry.id   AF-A0A7Y1XT68-F1
#
_cell.length_a   1.000
_cell.length_b   1.000
_cell.length_c   1.000
_cell.angle_alpha   90.00
_cell.angle_beta   90.00
_cell.angle_gamma   90.00
#
_symmetry.space_group_name_H-M   'P 1'
#
loop_
_entity.id
_entity.type
_entity.pdbx_description
1 polymer ?
#
loop_
_entity_poly.entity_id
_entity_poly.type
_entity_poly.pdbx_seq_one_letter_code
_entity_poly.pdbx_strand_id
1 'polypeptide(L)' 'MTALDDNIQKLDRYLARFRETGISNRIAGKDRKGSGGTFEAISPVDKSLICQVARADESDVD' A
#
# COMPACT_ATOMS: atom_id res chain seq x y z
N MET A 1 14.83 -24.68 5.69
CA MET A 1 14.19 -23.38 5.44
C MET A 1 15.26 -22.49 4.81
N THR A 2 14.99 -21.93 3.64
CA THR A 2 15.99 -21.16 2.89
C THR A 2 15.97 -19.69 3.30
N ALA A 3 17.05 -18.95 3.02
CA ALA A 3 17.06 -17.51 3.24
C ALA A 3 15.94 -16.77 2.47
N LEU A 4 15.49 -17.35 1.35
CA LEU A 4 14.35 -16.85 0.58
C LEU A 4 13.05 -16.98 1.40
N ASP A 5 12.78 -18.15 1.96
CA ASP A 5 11.57 -18.40 2.77
C ASP A 5 11.51 -17.44 3.98
N ASP A 6 12.65 -17.23 4.64
CA ASP A 6 12.75 -16.30 5.77
C ASP A 6 12.43 -14.85 5.37
N ASN A 7 12.87 -14.44 4.18
CA ASN A 7 12.62 -13.10 3.66
C ASN A 7 11.15 -12.93 3.23
N ILE A 8 10.53 -13.95 2.64
CA ILE A 8 9.10 -13.93 2.31
C ILE A 8 8.28 -13.81 3.59
N GLN A 9 8.59 -14.59 4.63
CA GLN A 9 7.87 -14.52 5.90
C GLN A 9 8.03 -13.15 6.59
N LYS A 10 9.22 -12.54 6.52
CA LYS A 10 9.43 -11.16 6.99
C LYS A 10 8.59 -10.17 6.19
N LEU A 11 8.60 -10.28 4.86
CA LEU A 11 7.82 -9.43 3.97
C LEU A 11 6.32 -9.50 4.28
N ASP A 12 5.76 -10.70 4.42
CA ASP A 12 4.34 -10.89 4.71
C ASP A 12 3.90 -10.17 5.99
N ARG A 13 4.73 -10.18 7.04
CA ARG A 13 4.44 -9.43 8.27
C ARG A 13 4.41 -7.92 8.05
N TYR A 14 5.28 -7.37 7.20
CA TYR A 14 5.26 -5.94 6.88
C TYR A 14 4.06 -5.56 6.03
N LEU A 15 3.63 -6.45 5.12
CA LEU A 15 2.52 -6.20 4.21
C LEU A 15 1.14 -6.43 4.84
N ALA A 16 1.03 -7.27 5.88
CA ALA A 16 -0.25 -7.64 6.51
C ALA A 16 -1.14 -6.43 6.81
N ARG A 17 -0.58 -5.41 7.49
CA ARG A 17 -1.33 -4.18 7.81
C ARG A 17 -1.84 -3.41 6.59
N PHE A 18 -1.07 -3.42 5.51
CA PHE A 18 -1.38 -2.67 4.29
C PHE A 18 -2.39 -3.43 3.42
N ARG A 19 -2.42 -4.76 3.48
CA ARG A 19 -3.48 -5.57 2.85
C ARG A 19 -4.86 -5.23 3.42
N GLU A 20 -4.94 -4.95 4.72
CA GLU A 20 -6.19 -4.60 5.40
C GLU A 20 -6.58 -3.12 5.25
N THR A 21 -5.63 -2.22 5.48
CA THR A 21 -5.91 -0.77 5.58
C THR A 21 -5.66 0.00 4.29
N GLY A 22 -4.90 -0.58 3.35
CA GLY A 22 -4.36 0.14 2.22
C GLY A 22 -3.31 1.18 2.61
N ILE A 23 -3.01 2.09 1.70
CA ILE A 23 -2.16 3.25 1.94
C ILE A 23 -3.02 4.52 1.79
N SER A 24 -3.06 5.34 2.83
CA SER A 24 -3.78 6.62 2.84
C SER A 24 -2.87 7.79 2.49
N ASN A 25 -3.44 8.89 2.00
CA ASN A 25 -2.72 10.14 1.79
C ASN A 25 -2.44 10.81 3.14
N ARG A 26 -1.26 11.39 3.31
CA ARG A 26 -0.87 12.12 4.54
C ARG A 26 -0.89 13.63 4.29
N ILE A 27 -2.02 14.27 4.55
CA ILE A 27 -2.23 15.71 4.25
C ILE A 27 -2.43 16.47 5.57
N ALA A 28 -1.65 17.54 5.77
CA ALA A 28 -1.63 18.33 7.00
C ALA A 28 -1.47 17.49 8.29
N GLY A 29 -0.62 16.45 8.23
CA GLY A 29 -0.40 15.57 9.38
C GLY A 29 -1.61 14.70 9.77
N LYS A 30 -2.53 14.45 8.84
CA LYS A 30 -3.65 13.52 9.01
C LYS A 30 -3.73 12.52 7.85
N ASP A 31 -4.18 11.32 8.16
CA ASP A 31 -4.41 10.29 7.16
C ASP A 31 -5.79 10.52 6.54
N ARG A 32 -5.82 10.66 5.22
CA ARG A 32 -7.02 10.94 4.44
C ARG A 32 -7.15 9.94 3.30
N LYS A 33 -8.39 9.62 2.95
CA LYS A 33 -8.68 8.98 1.67
C LYS A 33 -8.38 9.98 0.56
N GLY A 34 -7.95 9.49 -0.59
CA GLY A 34 -7.75 10.31 -1.77
C GLY A 34 -9.09 10.63 -2.42
N SER A 35 -9.25 11.88 -2.84
CA SER A 35 -10.46 12.39 -3.50
C SER A 35 -10.65 11.76 -4.90
N GLY A 36 -9.56 11.31 -5.52
CA GLY A 36 -9.55 10.57 -6.78
C GLY A 36 -9.78 9.05 -6.67
N GLY A 37 -10.18 8.53 -5.50
CA GLY A 37 -10.44 7.10 -5.26
C GLY A 37 -9.20 6.31 -4.84
N THR A 38 -9.05 5.08 -5.34
CA THR A 38 -7.89 4.20 -5.06
C THR A 38 -7.32 3.56 -6.33
N PHE A 39 -6.07 3.11 -6.27
CA PHE A 39 -5.44 2.27 -7.28
C PHE A 39 -4.66 1.12 -6.65
N GLU A 40 -4.39 0.09 -7.45
CA GLU A 40 -3.71 -1.12 -7.00
C GLU A 40 -2.18 -0.95 -6.99
N ALA A 41 -1.55 -1.32 -5.88
CA ALA A 41 -0.10 -1.55 -5.83
C ALA A 41 0.17 -3.03 -6.10
N ILE A 42 0.89 -3.33 -7.18
CA ILE A 42 1.17 -4.69 -7.63
C ILE A 42 2.66 -4.99 -7.45
N SER A 43 2.97 -6.19 -6.97
CA SER A 43 4.34 -6.68 -6.82
C SER A 43 5.02 -6.87 -8.18
N PRO A 44 6.22 -6.31 -8.41
CA PRO A 44 6.94 -6.49 -9.67
C PRO A 44 7.55 -7.89 -9.81
N VAL A 45 7.61 -8.68 -8.73
CA VAL A 45 8.24 -10.00 -8.70
C VAL A 45 7.30 -11.07 -9.28
N ASP A 46 6.03 -11.02 -8.89
CA ASP A 46 5.04 -12.08 -9.17
C ASP A 46 3.67 -11.54 -9.63
N LYS A 47 3.54 -10.22 -9.79
CA LYS A 47 2.30 -9.54 -10.20
C LYS A 47 1.13 -9.72 -9.21
N SER A 48 1.41 -10.13 -7.98
CA SER A 48 0.39 -10.21 -6.93
C SER A 48 -0.03 -8.82 -6.46
N LEU A 49 -1.30 -8.68 -6.05
CA LEU A 49 -1.78 -7.46 -5.42
C LEU A 49 -1.17 -7.32 -4.03
N ILE A 50 -0.54 -6.18 -3.76
CA ILE A 50 0.00 -5.84 -2.43
C ILE A 50 -1.11 -5.18 -1.60
N CYS A 51 -1.69 -4.08 -2.09
CA CYS A 51 -2.76 -3.33 -1.41
C CYS A 51 -3.39 -2.28 -2.33
N GLN A 52 -4.44 -1.63 -1.83
CA GLN A 52 -5.02 -0.43 -2.43
C GLN A 52 -4.33 0.84 -1.90
N VAL A 53 -4.05 1.80 -2.78
CA VAL A 53 -3.41 3.07 -2.45
C VAL A 53 -4.36 4.21 -2.78
N ALA A 54 -4.52 5.15 -1.87
CA ALA A 54 -5.31 6.37 -2.07
C ALA A 54 -4.77 7.17 -3.26
N ARG A 55 -5.66 7.56 -4.17
CA ARG A 55 -5.34 8.38 -5.33
C ARG A 55 -5.72 9.83 -5.03
N ALA A 56 -4.73 10.70 -4.95
CA ALA A 56 -4.98 12.14 -4.86
C ALA A 56 -5.52 12.71 -6.18
N ASP A 57 -6.32 13.76 -6.09
CA ASP A 57 -6.64 14.66 -7.20
C ASP A 57 -6.19 16.11 -6.88
N GLU A 58 -6.58 17.06 -7.73
CA GLU A 58 -6.21 18.47 -7.57
C GLU A 58 -6.60 19.06 -6.21
N SER A 59 -7.73 18.63 -5.62
CA SER A 59 -8.23 19.16 -4.35
C SER A 59 -7.45 18.69 -3.12
N ASP A 60 -6.71 17.59 -3.24
CA ASP A 60 -5.86 17.04 -2.19
C ASP A 60 -4.44 17.66 -2.19
N VAL A 61 -4.05 18.29 -3.30
CA VAL A 61 -2.69 18.79 -3.55
C VAL A 61 -2.55 20.30 -3.36
N ASP A 62 -3.62 21.06 -3.62
CA ASP A 62 -3.70 22.52 -3.39
C ASP A 62 -3.44 22.91 -1.93
#